data_AF-A0A8J6X9Y0-F1
#
_entry.id   AF-A0A8J6X9Y0-F1
#
_cell.length_a   1.000
_cell.length_b   1.000
_cell.length_c   1.000
_cell.angle_alpha   90.00
_cell.angle_beta   90.00
_cell.angle_gamma   90.00
#
_symmetry.space_group_name_H-M   'P 1'
#
loop_
_entity.id
_entity.type
_entity.pdbx_description
1 polymer ?
#
loop_
_entity_poly.entity_id
_entity_poly.type
_entity_poly.pdbx_seq_one_letter_code
_entity_poly.pdbx_strand_id
1 'polypeptide(L)'
;MRLLLAGVIASFGLSSLLVAQAQQQVSDTQVAAMVEALRQAAPKSGPSKGYYSAWQVKPETLKGWAKFCFKQEVTPTQFENDAALARKVVSCITRRELNKQFKGNNETAAVQGVACWWMTGNYTGCNSGFTADYVKQVANFYKQQRSKPVSNAPKPAASPSPVQ
;
A
#
# COMPACT_ATOMS: atom_id res chain seq x y z
N MET A 1 -43.84 -34.81 -53.91
CA MET A 1 -43.12 -34.97 -52.63
C MET A 1 -42.64 -33.58 -52.20
N ARG A 2 -43.24 -32.92 -51.20
CA ARG A 2 -42.91 -33.00 -49.76
C ARG A 2 -41.40 -32.96 -49.49
N LEU A 3 -40.86 -31.81 -49.06
CA LEU A 3 -40.54 -31.52 -47.65
C LEU A 3 -39.82 -30.16 -47.52
N LEU A 4 -40.38 -29.30 -46.66
CA LEU A 4 -39.75 -28.14 -46.04
C LEU A 4 -38.62 -28.64 -45.12
N LEU A 5 -37.48 -27.94 -45.06
CA LEU A 5 -36.60 -27.96 -43.90
C LEU A 5 -35.87 -26.60 -43.79
N ALA A 6 -36.24 -25.89 -42.74
CA ALA A 6 -35.70 -24.61 -42.32
C ALA A 6 -34.22 -24.74 -41.91
N GLY A 7 -33.36 -23.88 -42.46
CA GLY A 7 -32.00 -23.70 -41.99
C GLY A 7 -31.94 -22.59 -40.95
N VAL A 8 -31.90 -22.97 -39.67
CA VAL A 8 -31.52 -22.09 -38.55
C VAL A 8 -30.12 -22.48 -38.12
N ILE A 9 -29.10 -21.65 -38.40
CA ILE A 9 -27.79 -21.70 -37.72
C ILE A 9 -27.28 -20.25 -37.65
N ALA A 10 -27.68 -19.54 -36.59
CA ALA A 10 -26.89 -19.31 -35.37
C ALA A 10 -25.88 -18.17 -35.56
N SER A 11 -26.34 -16.97 -35.24
CA SER A 11 -25.52 -15.79 -35.03
C SER A 11 -24.43 -16.11 -34.00
N PHE A 12 -23.17 -16.20 -34.44
CA PHE A 12 -22.04 -16.19 -33.52
C PHE A 12 -21.93 -14.78 -32.93
N GLY A 13 -22.62 -14.56 -31.81
CA GLY A 13 -22.31 -13.46 -30.93
C GLY A 13 -20.88 -13.62 -30.45
N LEU A 14 -19.96 -12.84 -31.00
CA LEU A 14 -18.66 -12.57 -30.39
C LEU A 14 -18.92 -11.83 -29.08
N SER A 15 -19.29 -12.58 -28.05
CA SER A 15 -19.31 -12.11 -26.68
C SER A 15 -17.88 -11.75 -26.33
N SER A 16 -17.61 -10.44 -26.37
CA SER A 16 -16.41 -9.82 -25.82
C SER A 16 -16.20 -10.35 -24.41
N LEU A 17 -15.29 -11.31 -24.25
CA LEU A 17 -14.69 -11.66 -22.97
C LEU A 17 -13.81 -10.48 -22.56
N LEU A 18 -14.46 -9.41 -22.11
CA LEU A 18 -13.84 -8.38 -21.29
C LEU A 18 -13.52 -9.06 -19.97
N VAL A 19 -12.37 -9.72 -19.92
CA VAL A 19 -11.72 -10.09 -18.66
C VAL A 19 -11.37 -8.76 -18.00
N ALA A 20 -12.31 -8.22 -17.23
CA ALA A 20 -12.03 -7.15 -16.30
C ALA A 20 -10.97 -7.71 -15.34
N GLN A 21 -9.70 -7.40 -15.59
CA GLN A 21 -8.63 -7.62 -14.64
C GLN A 21 -8.99 -6.77 -13.43
N ALA A 22 -9.67 -7.38 -12.45
CA ALA A 22 -9.89 -6.76 -11.16
C ALA A 22 -8.50 -6.39 -10.62
N GLN A 23 -8.17 -5.10 -10.63
CA GLN A 23 -6.92 -4.63 -10.05
C GLN A 23 -6.98 -4.99 -8.57
N GLN A 24 -6.22 -6.02 -8.19
CA GLN A 24 -6.21 -6.50 -6.82
C GLN A 24 -5.69 -5.38 -5.93
N GLN A 25 -6.59 -4.78 -5.15
CA GLN A 25 -6.26 -3.71 -4.23
C GLN A 25 -5.26 -4.21 -3.18
N VAL A 26 -4.27 -3.38 -2.86
CA VAL A 26 -3.27 -3.72 -1.83
C VAL A 26 -3.95 -4.01 -0.49
N SER A 27 -3.56 -5.11 0.14
CA SER A 27 -4.11 -5.56 1.42
C SER A 27 -3.59 -4.72 2.59
N ASP A 28 -4.34 -4.70 3.68
CA ASP A 28 -3.95 -3.99 4.91
C ASP A 28 -2.64 -4.53 5.49
N THR A 29 -2.37 -5.82 5.32
CA THR A 29 -1.12 -6.45 5.78
C THR A 29 0.10 -5.95 5.00
N GLN A 30 -0.04 -5.75 3.68
CA GLN A 30 1.01 -5.18 2.84
C GLN A 30 1.24 -3.71 3.20
N VAL A 31 0.17 -2.94 3.40
CA VAL A 31 0.29 -1.54 3.86
C VAL A 31 0.99 -1.46 5.21
N ALA A 32 0.57 -2.25 6.20
CA ALA A 32 1.15 -2.24 7.54
C ALA A 32 2.64 -2.64 7.54
N ALA A 33 3.00 -3.64 6.73
CA ALA A 33 4.39 -4.06 6.56
C ALA A 33 5.25 -2.94 5.95
N MET A 34 4.74 -2.24 4.94
CA MET A 34 5.47 -1.13 4.30
C MET A 34 5.61 0.08 5.21
N VAL A 35 4.55 0.45 5.93
CA VAL A 35 4.59 1.53 6.93
C VAL A 35 5.67 1.24 7.97
N GLU A 36 5.75 0.01 8.45
CA GLU A 36 6.75 -0.37 9.44
C GLU A 36 8.17 -0.43 8.86
N ALA A 37 8.33 -0.90 7.61
CA ALA A 37 9.62 -0.91 6.92
C ALA A 37 10.18 0.50 6.72
N LEU A 38 9.34 1.45 6.30
CA LEU A 38 9.69 2.87 6.16
C LEU A 38 10.13 3.48 7.50
N ARG A 39 9.45 3.13 8.60
CA ARG A 39 9.79 3.58 9.96
C ARG A 39 11.18 3.12 10.38
N GLN A 40 11.52 1.86 10.10
CA GLN A 40 12.80 1.28 10.50
C GLN A 40 13.97 1.79 9.65
N ALA A 41 13.74 2.07 8.37
CA ALA A 41 14.75 2.62 7.46
C ALA A 41 14.92 4.15 7.59
N ALA A 42 14.04 4.84 8.35
CA ALA A 42 14.01 6.29 8.40
C ALA A 42 15.36 6.88 8.90
N PRO A 43 16.01 7.80 8.14
CA PRO A 43 17.25 8.44 8.57
C PRO A 43 17.03 9.29 9.81
N LYS A 44 17.84 9.11 10.86
CA LYS A 44 17.67 9.82 12.14
C LYS A 44 18.11 11.29 12.02
N SER A 45 17.19 12.19 11.72
CA SER A 45 17.43 13.64 11.66
C SER A 45 16.70 14.39 12.79
N GLY A 46 15.42 14.08 12.99
CA GLY A 46 14.56 14.62 14.05
C GLY A 46 14.05 16.05 13.80
N PRO A 47 13.22 16.59 14.72
CA PRO A 47 12.56 17.89 14.55
C PRO A 47 13.52 19.08 14.46
N SER A 48 14.70 19.01 15.10
CA SER A 48 15.75 20.04 15.01
C SER A 48 16.31 20.22 13.59
N LYS A 49 16.10 19.22 12.71
CA LYS A 49 16.45 19.26 11.28
C LYS A 49 15.21 19.42 10.38
N GLY A 50 14.04 19.70 10.96
CA GLY A 50 12.78 19.89 10.23
C GLY A 50 12.07 18.60 9.81
N TYR A 51 12.40 17.46 10.42
CA TYR A 51 11.77 16.17 10.15
C TYR A 51 10.95 15.70 11.35
N TYR A 52 9.73 15.24 11.10
CA TYR A 52 8.77 14.92 12.16
C TYR A 52 8.31 13.47 12.09
N SER A 53 7.87 12.96 13.23
CA SER A 53 7.51 11.59 13.58
C SER A 53 8.65 10.57 13.41
N ALA A 54 8.35 9.33 13.77
CA ALA A 54 9.20 8.18 13.51
C ALA A 54 9.48 7.92 12.01
N TRP A 55 8.70 8.51 11.09
CA TRP A 55 8.86 8.39 9.64
C TRP A 55 9.67 9.52 9.00
N GLN A 56 10.08 10.53 9.79
CA GLN A 56 10.97 11.59 9.34
C GLN A 56 10.41 12.32 8.10
N VAL A 57 9.19 12.85 8.23
CA VAL A 57 8.48 13.54 7.15
C VAL A 57 8.59 15.05 7.36
N LYS A 58 8.79 15.79 6.27
CA LYS A 58 8.82 17.25 6.32
C LYS A 58 7.42 17.88 6.35
N PRO A 59 7.24 19.06 6.97
CA PRO A 59 5.94 19.74 7.08
C PRO A 59 5.20 19.95 5.76
N GLU A 60 5.90 20.34 4.69
CA GLU A 60 5.33 20.59 3.37
C GLU A 60 4.73 19.32 2.75
N THR A 61 5.41 18.19 2.96
CA THR A 61 4.94 16.87 2.53
C THR A 61 3.73 16.45 3.35
N LEU A 62 3.81 16.60 4.69
CA LEU A 62 2.70 16.31 5.60
C LEU A 62 1.43 17.08 5.22
N LYS A 63 1.55 18.38 4.89
CA LYS A 63 0.40 19.20 4.49
C LYS A 63 -0.33 18.61 3.28
N GLY A 64 0.41 18.24 2.24
CA GLY A 64 -0.17 17.62 1.05
C GLY A 64 -0.83 16.26 1.36
N TRP A 65 -0.21 15.47 2.23
CA TRP A 65 -0.71 14.16 2.62
C TRP A 65 -1.98 14.23 3.48
N ALA A 66 -2.01 15.10 4.48
CA ALA A 66 -3.16 15.31 5.35
C ALA A 66 -4.38 15.79 4.55
N LYS A 67 -4.18 16.76 3.65
CA LYS A 67 -5.24 17.23 2.74
C LYS A 67 -5.75 16.12 1.82
N PHE A 68 -4.86 15.26 1.31
CA PHE A 68 -5.29 14.13 0.49
C PHE A 68 -6.11 13.11 1.30
N CYS A 69 -5.58 12.68 2.44
CA CYS A 69 -6.09 11.56 3.23
C CYS A 69 -7.31 11.88 4.09
N PHE A 70 -7.37 13.07 4.67
CA PHE A 70 -8.35 13.41 5.70
C PHE A 70 -9.14 14.68 5.43
N LYS A 71 -8.82 15.42 4.34
CA LYS A 71 -9.44 16.71 4.02
C LYS A 71 -9.33 17.76 5.12
N GLN A 72 -8.38 17.59 6.04
CA GLN A 72 -8.07 18.49 7.14
C GLN A 72 -6.56 18.71 7.23
N GLU A 73 -6.17 19.77 7.93
CA GLU A 73 -4.77 20.04 8.23
C GLU A 73 -4.31 19.20 9.43
N VAL A 74 -3.05 18.76 9.39
CA VAL A 74 -2.36 18.12 10.52
C VAL A 74 -1.08 18.91 10.72
N THR A 75 -0.88 19.44 11.92
CA THR A 75 0.33 20.23 12.21
C THR A 75 1.54 19.32 12.43
N PRO A 76 2.77 19.80 12.21
CA PRO A 76 3.98 19.03 12.50
C PRO A 76 4.05 18.57 13.96
N THR A 77 3.59 19.41 14.90
CA THR A 77 3.54 19.09 16.33
C THR A 77 2.55 17.98 16.65
N GLN A 78 1.35 18.01 16.07
CA GLN A 78 0.39 16.91 16.21
C GLN A 78 0.95 15.60 15.64
N PHE A 79 1.60 15.69 14.48
CA PHE A 79 2.20 14.55 13.80
C PHE A 79 3.41 13.96 14.56
N GLU A 80 4.20 14.79 15.25
CA GLU A 80 5.28 14.33 16.12
C GLU A 80 4.76 13.63 17.37
N ASN A 81 3.78 14.25 18.04
CA ASN A 81 3.37 13.85 19.39
C ASN A 81 2.30 12.75 19.41
N ASP A 82 1.58 12.53 18.31
CA ASP A 82 0.58 11.47 18.19
C ASP A 82 1.03 10.40 17.17
N ALA A 83 1.64 9.34 17.70
CA ALA A 83 2.12 8.22 16.89
C ALA A 83 0.99 7.48 16.13
N ALA A 84 -0.23 7.47 16.67
CA ALA A 84 -1.38 6.83 16.01
C ALA A 84 -1.84 7.67 14.82
N LEU A 85 -1.95 8.99 15.00
CA LEU A 85 -2.21 9.93 13.89
C LEU A 85 -1.13 9.84 12.82
N ALA A 86 0.15 9.82 13.22
CA ALA A 86 1.26 9.71 12.29
C ALA A 86 1.17 8.43 11.45
N ARG A 87 0.95 7.28 12.12
CA ARG A 87 0.75 6.00 11.45
C ARG A 87 -0.45 6.03 10.52
N LYS A 88 -1.54 6.70 10.88
CA LYS A 88 -2.75 6.83 10.04
C LYS A 88 -2.46 7.61 8.75
N VAL A 89 -1.79 8.76 8.84
CA VAL A 89 -1.38 9.56 7.67
C VAL A 89 -0.48 8.73 6.74
N VAL A 90 0.57 8.13 7.31
CA VAL A 90 1.55 7.36 6.53
C VAL A 90 0.89 6.15 5.88
N SER A 91 0.05 5.40 6.61
CA SER A 91 -0.68 4.25 6.06
C SER A 91 -1.56 4.61 4.87
N CYS A 92 -2.27 5.75 4.94
CA CYS A 92 -3.10 6.21 3.84
C CYS A 92 -2.27 6.49 2.57
N ILE A 93 -1.16 7.20 2.70
CA ILE A 93 -0.30 7.54 1.56
C ILE A 93 0.42 6.31 1.04
N THR A 94 0.94 5.46 1.91
CA THR A 94 1.56 4.19 1.52
C THR A 94 0.58 3.31 0.74
N ARG A 95 -0.69 3.21 1.15
CA ARG A 95 -1.72 2.49 0.38
C ARG A 95 -1.90 3.09 -1.01
N ARG A 96 -2.02 4.41 -1.12
CA ARG A 96 -2.15 5.11 -2.41
C ARG A 96 -0.97 4.77 -3.32
N GLU A 97 0.25 4.85 -2.81
CA GLU A 97 1.45 4.64 -3.61
C GLU A 97 1.66 3.17 -3.97
N LEU A 98 1.40 2.24 -3.06
CA LEU A 98 1.42 0.81 -3.37
C LEU A 98 0.40 0.46 -4.45
N ASN A 99 -0.84 0.95 -4.35
CA ASN A 99 -1.86 0.71 -5.39
C ASN A 99 -1.43 1.21 -6.78
N LYS A 100 -0.65 2.30 -6.87
CA LYS A 100 -0.12 2.78 -8.15
C LYS A 100 0.99 1.89 -8.72
N GLN A 101 1.77 1.27 -7.84
CA GLN A 101 2.96 0.48 -8.20
C GLN A 101 2.67 -1.02 -8.35
N PHE A 102 1.61 -1.53 -7.72
CA PHE A 102 1.09 -2.88 -7.94
C PHE A 102 0.43 -2.97 -9.33
N LYS A 103 1.27 -3.02 -10.37
CA LYS A 103 0.89 -3.37 -11.74
C LYS A 103 1.28 -4.83 -11.95
N GLY A 104 0.33 -5.75 -11.78
CA GLY A 104 0.57 -7.19 -11.80
C GLY A 104 1.03 -7.76 -10.44
N ASN A 105 1.62 -8.95 -10.46
CA ASN A 105 1.92 -9.75 -9.26
C ASN A 105 3.35 -9.58 -8.68
N ASN A 106 4.02 -8.45 -8.94
CA ASN A 106 5.38 -8.21 -8.43
C ASN A 106 5.41 -7.24 -7.23
N GLU A 107 5.10 -7.79 -6.05
CA GLU A 107 5.11 -7.06 -4.77
C GLU A 107 6.48 -6.44 -4.44
N THR A 108 7.57 -7.15 -4.71
CA THR A 108 8.93 -6.67 -4.43
C THR A 108 9.26 -5.42 -5.24
N ALA A 109 8.96 -5.42 -6.54
CA ALA A 109 9.17 -4.25 -7.39
C ALA A 109 8.31 -3.06 -6.94
N ALA A 110 7.06 -3.31 -6.54
CA ALA A 110 6.18 -2.27 -6.02
C ALA A 110 6.73 -1.65 -4.72
N VAL A 111 7.21 -2.47 -3.79
CA VAL A 111 7.84 -2.03 -2.54
C VAL A 111 9.08 -1.18 -2.81
N GLN A 112 9.95 -1.61 -3.72
CA GLN A 112 11.15 -0.86 -4.10
C GLN A 112 10.79 0.48 -4.75
N GLY A 113 9.81 0.50 -5.65
CA GLY A 113 9.32 1.71 -6.29
C GLY A 113 8.75 2.72 -5.29
N VAL A 114 7.94 2.25 -4.33
CA VAL A 114 7.42 3.13 -3.26
C VAL A 114 8.52 3.61 -2.33
N ALA A 115 9.53 2.78 -2.01
CA ALA A 115 10.68 3.21 -1.22
C ALA A 115 11.50 4.29 -1.95
N CYS A 116 11.66 4.16 -3.27
CA CYS A 116 12.34 5.17 -4.07
C CYS A 116 11.54 6.49 -4.11
N TRP A 117 10.22 6.39 -4.28
CA TRP A 117 9.32 7.53 -4.26
C TRP A 117 9.33 8.25 -2.90
N TRP A 118 9.43 7.50 -1.82
CA TRP A 118 9.50 8.06 -0.47
C TRP A 118 10.67 9.03 -0.30
N MET A 119 11.82 8.71 -0.90
CA MET A 119 13.03 9.52 -0.81
C MET A 119 13.10 10.65 -1.83
N THR A 120 12.56 10.43 -3.03
CA THR A 120 12.86 11.28 -4.20
C THR A 120 11.64 11.88 -4.87
N GLY A 121 10.43 11.41 -4.55
CA GLY A 121 9.22 11.69 -5.29
C GLY A 121 9.08 10.94 -6.62
N ASN A 122 10.06 10.12 -7.02
CA ASN A 122 10.05 9.31 -8.24
C ASN A 122 10.09 7.81 -7.91
N TYR A 123 9.41 6.97 -8.69
CA TYR A 123 9.41 5.52 -8.47
C TYR A 123 10.67 4.81 -9.00
N THR A 124 11.51 5.51 -9.75
CA THR A 124 12.72 5.00 -10.40
C THR A 124 13.88 5.96 -10.16
N GLY A 125 15.10 5.52 -10.50
CA GLY A 125 16.32 6.33 -10.34
C GLY A 125 17.04 6.14 -8.99
N CYS A 126 16.55 5.25 -8.13
CA CYS A 126 17.22 4.88 -6.87
C CYS A 126 18.08 3.62 -7.04
N ASN A 127 18.98 3.62 -8.03
CA ASN A 127 19.85 2.48 -8.37
C ASN A 127 21.32 2.67 -7.96
N SER A 128 21.69 3.83 -7.41
CA SER A 128 23.02 4.09 -6.88
C SER A 128 23.01 4.98 -5.63
N GLY A 129 24.12 4.99 -4.89
CA GLY A 129 24.33 5.85 -3.73
C GLY A 129 23.34 5.61 -2.59
N PHE A 130 23.12 6.65 -1.79
CA PHE A 130 22.31 6.60 -0.58
C PHE A 130 20.87 6.13 -0.81
N THR A 131 20.25 6.51 -1.93
CA THR A 131 18.86 6.14 -2.22
C THR A 131 18.73 4.66 -2.57
N ALA A 132 19.72 4.06 -3.23
CA ALA A 132 19.75 2.62 -3.46
C ALA A 132 19.88 1.81 -2.16
N ASP A 133 20.77 2.26 -1.26
CA ASP A 133 20.94 1.64 0.05
C ASP A 133 19.66 1.73 0.89
N TYR A 134 19.00 2.90 0.88
CA TYR A 134 17.71 3.09 1.52
C TYR A 134 16.64 2.15 0.96
N VAL A 135 16.49 2.08 -0.37
CA VAL A 135 15.51 1.20 -1.02
C VAL A 135 15.76 -0.27 -0.66
N LYS A 136 17.03 -0.69 -0.63
CA LYS A 136 17.41 -2.04 -0.22
C LYS A 136 17.04 -2.32 1.24
N GLN A 137 17.30 -1.38 2.14
CA GLN A 137 16.91 -1.51 3.56
C GLN A 137 15.40 -1.63 3.73
N VAL A 138 14.61 -0.77 3.07
CA VAL A 138 13.15 -0.84 3.12
C VAL A 138 12.63 -2.18 2.60
N ALA A 139 13.14 -2.66 1.46
CA ALA A 139 12.75 -3.97 0.93
C ALA A 139 13.08 -5.12 1.89
N ASN A 140 14.24 -5.07 2.55
CA ASN A 140 14.63 -6.05 3.54
C ASN A 140 13.70 -6.03 4.77
N PHE A 141 13.44 -4.86 5.35
CA PHE A 141 12.53 -4.74 6.48
C PHE A 141 11.10 -5.16 6.10
N TYR A 142 10.65 -4.79 4.92
CA TYR A 142 9.34 -5.20 4.41
C TYR A 142 9.21 -6.72 4.38
N LYS A 143 10.18 -7.41 3.78
CA LYS A 143 10.23 -8.88 3.76
C LYS A 143 10.18 -9.47 5.17
N GLN A 144 10.95 -8.92 6.12
CA GLN A 144 10.91 -9.36 7.51
C GLN A 144 9.53 -9.18 8.14
N GLN A 145 8.83 -8.08 7.87
CA GLN A 145 7.47 -7.88 8.37
C GLN A 145 6.48 -8.88 7.75
N ARG A 146 6.63 -9.19 6.45
CA ARG A 146 5.78 -10.17 5.75
C ARG A 146 6.01 -11.61 6.20
N SER A 147 7.22 -11.93 6.68
CA SER A 147 7.56 -13.25 7.21
C SER A 147 7.07 -13.49 8.64
N LYS A 148 6.60 -12.46 9.36
CA LYS A 148 6.08 -12.64 10.72
C LYS A 148 4.74 -13.38 10.67
N PRO A 149 4.55 -14.42 11.50
CA PRO A 149 3.25 -15.05 11.63
C PRO A 149 2.23 -14.03 12.13
N VAL A 150 0.99 -14.09 11.61
CA VAL A 150 -0.14 -13.26 12.06
C VAL A 150 -0.63 -13.79 13.41
N SER A 151 0.23 -13.78 14.44
CA SER A 151 -0.17 -14.05 15.80
C SER A 151 -0.77 -12.77 16.37
N ASN A 152 -2.08 -12.58 16.18
CA ASN A 152 -3.01 -11.77 17.00
C ASN A 152 -4.32 -11.48 16.22
N ALA A 153 -4.90 -12.47 15.54
CA ALA A 153 -6.33 -12.44 15.29
C ALA A 153 -7.04 -12.78 16.62
N PRO A 154 -7.96 -11.96 17.14
CA PRO A 154 -8.82 -12.38 18.23
C PRO A 154 -9.52 -13.68 17.81
N LYS A 155 -9.38 -14.73 18.63
CA LYS A 155 -10.18 -15.95 18.49
C LYS A 155 -11.65 -15.52 18.38
N PRO A 156 -12.41 -15.94 17.36
CA PRO A 156 -13.84 -15.70 17.34
C PRO A 156 -14.43 -16.24 18.65
N ALA A 157 -15.15 -15.39 19.38
CA ALA A 157 -15.89 -15.82 20.54
C ALA A 157 -16.79 -16.98 20.10
N ALA A 158 -16.69 -18.11 20.82
CA ALA A 158 -17.54 -19.26 20.57
C ALA A 158 -19.00 -18.80 20.62
N SER A 159 -19.74 -19.02 19.53
CA SER A 159 -21.18 -18.81 19.51
C SER A 159 -21.82 -19.63 20.62
N PRO A 160 -22.74 -19.07 21.42
CA PRO A 160 -23.47 -19.87 22.41
C PRO A 160 -24.31 -20.92 21.67
N SER A 161 -24.18 -22.18 22.09
CA SER A 161 -25.04 -23.27 21.63
C SER A 161 -26.52 -22.95 21.90
N PRO A 162 -27.45 -23.41 21.05
CA PRO A 162 -28.88 -23.27 21.31
C PRO A 162 -29.24 -24.13 22.52
N VAL A 163 -29.96 -23.52 23.47
CA VAL A 163 -30.67 -24.25 24.53
C VAL A 163 -31.77 -25.06 23.85
N GLN A 164 -31.73 -26.39 23.99
CA GLN A 164 -32.90 -27.24 23.82
C GLN A 164 -33.61 -27.38 25.17
#